data_AF-A0A2N3VS51-F1
#
_entry.id   AF-A0A2N3VS51-F1
#
_cell.length_a   1.000
_cell.length_b   1.000
_cell.length_c   1.000
_cell.angle_alpha   90.00
_cell.angle_beta   90.00
_cell.angle_gamma   90.00
#
_symmetry.space_group_name_H-M   'P 1'
#
loop_
_entity.id
_entity.type
_entity.pdbx_description
1 polymer ?
#
loop_
_entity_poly.entity_id
_entity_poly.type
_entity_poly.pdbx_seq_one_letter_code
_entity_poly.pdbx_strand_id
1 'polypeptide(L)'
;MFTKAFWKATAERAIRTFAQSLAAVLTAGATNLFDVDWKAALATAGLATLASVLMAIGSSGLGRPGPGLTETTVPDAPAKPATATPGTEGAAKPAV
;
A
#
# COMPACT_ATOMS: atom_id res chain seq x y z
N MET A 1 -2.88 -13.42 -11.57
CA MET A 1 -2.72 -14.41 -10.47
C MET A 1 -1.44 -15.26 -10.58
N PHE A 2 -0.96 -15.61 -11.77
CA PHE A 2 0.21 -16.50 -11.94
C PHE A 2 1.58 -15.81 -12.10
N THR A 3 1.62 -14.48 -12.08
CA THR A 3 2.88 -13.74 -12.25
C THR A 3 3.73 -13.80 -10.97
N LYS A 4 5.05 -13.98 -11.11
CA LYS A 4 6.00 -13.96 -9.99
C LYS A 4 5.88 -12.71 -9.11
N ALA A 5 5.59 -11.56 -9.71
CA ALA A 5 5.37 -10.30 -8.99
C ALA A 5 4.17 -10.34 -8.04
N PHE A 6 3.07 -10.98 -8.46
CA PHE A 6 1.88 -11.16 -7.61
C PHE A 6 2.21 -12.04 -6.41
N TRP A 7 2.84 -13.20 -6.64
CA TRP A 7 3.22 -14.10 -5.55
C TRP A 7 4.25 -13.49 -4.59
N LYS A 8 5.17 -12.66 -5.09
CA LYS A 8 6.10 -11.91 -4.24
C LYS A 8 5.37 -10.92 -3.34
N ALA A 9 4.46 -10.12 -3.90
CA ALA A 9 3.68 -9.15 -3.13
C ALA A 9 2.74 -9.85 -2.12
N THR A 10 2.10 -10.95 -2.53
CA THR A 10 1.25 -11.76 -1.64
C THR A 10 2.06 -12.39 -0.51
N ALA A 11 3.24 -12.93 -0.79
CA ALA A 11 4.12 -13.51 0.22
C ALA A 11 4.59 -12.47 1.22
N GLU A 12 5.01 -11.28 0.76
CA GLU A 12 5.40 -10.18 1.63
C GLU A 12 4.26 -9.76 2.58
N ARG A 13 3.05 -9.63 2.04
CA ARG A 13 1.85 -9.31 2.84
C ARG A 13 1.52 -10.42 3.83
N ALA A 14 1.57 -11.68 3.40
CA ALA A 14 1.32 -12.82 4.27
C ALA A 14 2.32 -12.88 5.43
N ILE A 15 3.62 -12.74 5.16
CA ILE A 15 4.66 -12.74 6.20
C ILE A 15 4.44 -11.58 7.18
N ARG A 16 4.10 -10.39 6.67
CA ARG A 16 3.80 -9.23 7.51
C ARG A 16 2.58 -9.47 8.41
N THR A 17 1.51 -10.04 7.86
CA THR A 17 0.32 -10.44 8.64
C THR A 17 0.68 -11.49 9.70
N PHE A 18 1.53 -12.47 9.36
CA PHE A 18 2.00 -13.48 10.31
C PHE A 18 2.68 -12.85 11.51
N ALA A 19 3.71 -12.03 11.25
CA ALA A 19 4.52 -11.42 12.28
C ALA A 19 3.66 -10.51 13.17
N GLN A 20 2.78 -9.70 12.57
CA GLN A 20 1.91 -8.79 13.32
C GLN A 20 0.87 -9.53 14.16
N SER A 21 0.23 -10.57 13.63
CA SER A 21 -0.76 -11.36 14.37
C SER A 21 -0.12 -12.20 15.47
N LEU A 22 1.02 -12.82 15.20
CA LEU A 22 1.77 -13.56 16.21
C LEU A 22 2.23 -12.64 17.34
N ALA A 23 2.83 -11.49 17.01
CA ALA A 23 3.22 -10.50 18.01
C ALA A 23 2.04 -10.07 18.87
N ALA A 24 0.88 -9.78 18.28
CA ALA A 24 -0.31 -9.38 19.02
C ALA A 24 -0.77 -10.45 20.02
N VAL A 25 -0.84 -11.72 19.60
CA VAL A 25 -1.24 -12.83 20.47
C VAL A 25 -0.23 -13.06 21.59
N LEU A 26 1.07 -13.00 21.27
CA LEU A 26 2.13 -13.10 22.26
C LEU A 26 2.03 -11.97 23.29
N THR A 27 1.89 -10.72 22.86
CA THR A 27 1.81 -9.58 23.80
C THR A 27 0.52 -9.55 24.63
N ALA A 28 -0.56 -10.17 24.14
CA ALA A 28 -1.84 -10.20 24.84
C ALA A 28 -1.88 -11.25 25.97
N GLY A 29 -1.16 -12.36 25.82
CA GLY A 29 -1.26 -13.51 26.72
C GLY A 29 0.05 -13.97 27.37
N ALA A 30 1.22 -13.53 26.88
CA ALA A 30 2.51 -13.98 27.39
C ALA A 30 2.96 -13.16 28.61
N THR A 31 3.29 -13.85 29.70
CA THR A 31 4.02 -13.27 30.83
C THR A 31 5.54 -13.44 30.67
N ASN A 32 5.96 -14.50 29.96
CA ASN A 32 7.34 -14.81 29.58
C ASN A 32 7.36 -15.71 28.33
N LEU A 33 8.53 -15.92 27.73
CA LEU A 33 8.68 -16.65 26.45
C LEU A 33 8.41 -18.16 26.54
N PHE A 34 8.55 -18.75 27.73
CA PHE A 34 8.41 -20.19 27.95
C PHE A 34 6.99 -20.62 28.34
N ASP A 35 6.20 -19.69 28.88
CA ASP A 35 4.83 -19.93 29.36
C ASP A 35 3.77 -19.62 28.28
N VAL A 36 4.20 -19.36 27.05
CA VAL A 36 3.30 -19.12 25.92
C VAL A 36 2.68 -20.44 25.45
N ASP A 37 1.36 -20.46 25.27
CA ASP A 37 0.72 -21.49 24.46
C ASP A 37 1.05 -21.27 22.96
N TRP A 38 2.19 -21.82 22.56
CA TRP A 38 2.69 -21.74 21.18
C TRP A 38 1.74 -22.36 20.16
N LYS A 39 0.97 -23.38 20.55
CA LYS A 39 0.02 -24.01 19.64
C LYS A 39 -1.11 -23.04 19.31
N ALA A 40 -1.70 -22.43 20.32
CA ALA A 40 -2.74 -21.42 20.13
C ALA A 40 -2.20 -20.19 19.38
N ALA A 41 -1.02 -19.69 19.77
CA ALA A 41 -0.42 -18.51 19.14
C ALA A 41 -0.13 -18.72 17.64
N LEU A 42 0.51 -19.84 17.29
CA LEU A 42 0.82 -20.16 15.89
C LEU A 42 -0.44 -20.49 15.09
N ALA A 43 -1.44 -21.15 15.68
CA ALA A 43 -2.71 -21.42 15.00
C ALA A 43 -3.47 -20.12 14.67
N THR A 44 -3.50 -19.17 15.61
CA THR A 44 -4.18 -17.88 15.42
C THR A 44 -3.48 -17.04 14.34
N ALA A 45 -2.14 -16.95 14.40
CA ALA A 45 -1.36 -16.26 13.38
C ALA A 45 -1.44 -16.96 12.01
N GLY A 46 -1.48 -18.30 12.01
CA GLY A 46 -1.71 -19.14 10.82
C GLY A 46 -3.07 -18.87 10.17
N LEU A 47 -4.13 -18.68 10.95
CA LEU A 47 -5.45 -18.37 10.43
C LEU A 47 -5.50 -16.94 9.83
N ALA A 48 -4.89 -15.96 10.50
CA ALA A 48 -4.79 -14.60 9.98
C ALA A 48 -4.01 -14.52 8.66
N THR A 49 -2.91 -15.27 8.56
CA THR A 49 -2.13 -15.36 7.32
C THR A 49 -2.88 -16.06 6.20
N LEU A 50 -3.57 -17.17 6.50
CA LEU A 50 -4.40 -17.86 5.53
C LEU A 50 -5.48 -16.92 4.97
N ALA A 51 -6.17 -16.18 5.85
CA ALA A 51 -7.15 -15.18 5.45
C ALA A 51 -6.55 -14.10 4.52
N SER A 52 -5.34 -13.61 4.83
CA SER A 52 -4.61 -12.63 4.01
C SER A 52 -4.32 -13.16 2.60
N VAL A 53 -3.90 -14.42 2.49
CA VAL A 53 -3.66 -15.08 1.20
C VAL A 53 -4.97 -15.28 0.43
N LEU A 54 -6.04 -15.73 1.09
CA LEU A 54 -7.36 -15.89 0.48
C LEU A 54 -7.89 -14.56 -0.05
N MET A 55 -7.76 -13.48 0.71
CA MET A 55 -8.13 -12.13 0.26
C MET A 55 -7.28 -11.67 -0.92
N ALA A 56 -5.98 -11.95 -0.92
CA ALA A 56 -5.11 -11.65 -2.06
C ALA A 56 -5.60 -12.38 -3.32
N ILE A 57 -5.97 -13.66 -3.21
CA ILE A 57 -6.53 -14.44 -4.31
C ILE A 57 -7.88 -13.85 -4.77
N GLY A 58 -8.80 -13.58 -3.84
CA GLY A 58 -10.11 -12.98 -4.16
C GLY A 58 -9.99 -11.61 -4.84
N SER A 59 -9.00 -10.80 -4.46
CA SER A 59 -8.75 -9.49 -5.06
C SER A 59 -8.00 -9.53 -6.39
N SER A 60 -7.41 -10.67 -6.77
CA SER A 60 -6.45 -10.75 -7.88
C SER A 60 -7.05 -10.72 -9.30
N GLY A 61 -8.35 -10.41 -9.42
CA GLY A 61 -9.06 -10.11 -10.66
C GLY A 61 -9.69 -8.71 -10.72
N LEU A 62 -9.55 -7.88 -9.68
CA LEU A 62 -10.26 -6.60 -9.56
C LEU A 62 -9.49 -5.34 -10.03
N GLY A 63 -8.26 -5.42 -10.56
CA GLY A 63 -7.53 -4.17 -10.89
C GLY A 63 -6.40 -4.27 -11.92
N ARG A 64 -6.36 -3.27 -12.81
CA ARG A 64 -5.26 -2.93 -13.72
C ARG A 64 -3.92 -2.71 -12.97
N PRO A 65 -2.76 -2.65 -13.66
CA PRO A 65 -1.48 -2.36 -13.02
C PRO A 65 -1.45 -0.89 -12.54
N GLY A 66 -1.54 -0.69 -11.24
CA GLY A 66 -1.48 0.61 -10.57
C GLY A 66 -1.41 0.44 -9.05
N PRO A 67 -0.81 1.38 -8.30
CA PRO A 67 -0.47 1.20 -6.90
C PRO A 67 -1.71 1.31 -6.00
N GLY A 68 -2.34 0.18 -5.68
CA GLY A 68 -3.46 0.10 -4.73
C GLY A 68 -4.83 0.11 -5.40
N LEU A 69 -5.82 -0.47 -4.72
CA LEU A 69 -7.00 -1.08 -5.38
C LEU A 69 -7.99 -0.13 -6.08
N THR A 70 -7.92 1.20 -5.98
CA THR A 70 -8.83 2.11 -6.72
C THR A 70 -8.29 3.54 -6.96
N GLU A 71 -7.04 3.85 -6.66
CA GLU A 71 -6.54 5.24 -6.71
C GLU A 71 -5.29 5.32 -7.59
N THR A 72 -5.32 6.27 -8.52
CA THR A 72 -4.09 6.95 -8.94
C THR A 72 -4.15 8.29 -8.24
N THR A 73 -3.32 8.50 -7.20
CA THR A 73 -3.01 9.87 -6.84
C THR A 73 -2.25 10.41 -8.04
N VAL A 74 -2.93 11.15 -8.91
CA VAL A 74 -2.27 12.16 -9.73
C VAL A 74 -1.63 13.08 -8.68
N PRO A 75 -0.30 13.14 -8.54
CA PRO A 75 0.29 14.31 -7.94
C PRO A 75 -0.26 15.45 -8.79
N ASP A 76 -1.04 16.31 -8.15
CA ASP A 76 -1.52 17.57 -8.70
C ASP A 76 -0.48 18.07 -9.70
N ALA A 77 -0.92 18.27 -10.94
CA ALA A 77 -0.07 18.77 -12.00
C ALA A 77 0.80 19.88 -11.37
N PRO A 78 2.12 19.92 -11.60
CA PRO A 78 2.86 21.09 -11.17
C PRO A 78 2.14 22.26 -11.81
N ALA A 79 1.48 23.07 -10.97
CA ALA A 79 0.82 24.28 -11.38
C ALA A 79 1.84 24.97 -12.27
N LYS A 80 1.54 25.00 -13.58
CA LYS A 80 2.41 25.56 -14.60
C LYS A 80 2.93 26.87 -14.02
N PRO A 81 4.23 27.01 -13.72
CA PRO A 81 4.75 28.28 -13.24
C PRO A 81 4.34 29.27 -14.30
N ALA A 82 3.60 30.31 -13.89
CA ALA A 82 3.19 31.40 -14.75
C ALA A 82 4.40 31.76 -15.59
N THR A 83 4.32 31.43 -16.88
CA THR A 83 5.34 31.75 -17.87
C THR A 83 5.46 33.27 -17.83
N ALA A 84 6.52 33.74 -17.18
CA ALA A 84 7.13 35.01 -17.52
C ALA A 84 7.28 35.01 -19.04
N THR A 85 6.49 35.84 -19.71
CA THR A 85 6.74 36.20 -21.10
C THR A 85 7.42 37.57 -21.05
N PRO A 86 8.74 37.63 -21.33
CA PRO A 86 9.38 38.89 -21.62
C PRO A 86 9.07 39.26 -23.08
N GLY A 87 8.40 40.41 -23.26
CA GLY A 87 8.53 41.23 -24.46
C GLY A 87 7.44 41.09 -25.54
N THR A 88 7.04 42.28 -26.02
CA THR A 88 6.38 42.59 -27.31
C THR A 88 4.87 42.84 -27.28
N GLU A 89 4.46 43.96 -26.67
CA GLU A 89 3.37 44.75 -27.24
C GLU A 89 3.90 46.17 -27.48
N GLY A 90 4.30 46.42 -28.72
CA GLY A 90 4.61 47.76 -29.21
C GLY A 90 3.34 48.45 -29.69
N ALA A 91 3.41 49.79 -29.73
CA ALA A 91 2.39 50.75 -30.18
C ALA A 91 1.26 51.00 -29.15
N ALA A 92 0.91 52.23 -28.76
CA ALA A 92 1.14 53.53 -29.36
C ALA A 92 1.00 54.65 -28.30
N LYS A 93 1.87 55.67 -28.40
CA LYS A 93 1.55 57.08 -28.05
C LYS A 93 0.50 57.59 -29.07
N PRO A 94 -0.28 58.69 -28.90
CA PRO A 94 -0.08 59.82 -27.96
C PRO A 94 -1.36 60.52 -27.40
N ALA A 95 -1.12 61.62 -26.66
CA ALA A 95 -1.98 62.79 -26.44
C ALA A 95 -3.21 62.59 -25.53
N VAL A 96 -3.54 63.46 -24.57
CA VAL A 96 -3.36 64.92 -24.40
C VAL A 96 -3.02 65.22 -22.94
#